data_AF-A0A2A6NEA3-F1
#
_entry.id   AF-A0A2A6NEA3-F1
#
_cell.length_a   1.000
_cell.length_b   1.000
_cell.length_c   1.000
_cell.angle_alpha   90.00
_cell.angle_beta   90.00
_cell.angle_gamma   90.00
#
_symmetry.space_group_name_H-M   'P 1'
#
loop_
_entity.id
_entity.type
_entity.pdbx_description
1 polymer ?
#
loop_
_entity_poly.entity_id
_entity_poly.type
_entity_poly.pdbx_seq_one_letter_code
_entity_poly.pdbx_strand_id
1 'polypeptide(L)'
;MNDPITQYAFWDTGGNGHWVVNGVAQAANVEIDVAAANLSQVSYVFGPGGSPSDTLYVRANDGSEWSSWKSFTATATNQAPTVAVSNVVTVSGQTFAAASLVTATDADGDAITKYALWDSNTNGRWNVGGVNEPANTEIDITAAQLSLTTYQAGSGTDQLWIRANDGTAWGAWQSFNVTGESPSSATIVPSGTLELTGTSNAAVTFQGSTGTLKLDNSASFSGTVAGMTGSDAIDFANISFANVQTPSFSGDSSHGTLTVTDGTVTASIALLGNYMASTFTTSSDGHGGTLVVDPPATQVSQLAQPQHA
;
A
#
# COMPACT_ATOMS: atom_id res chain seq x y z
N MET A 1 59.80 -12.12 -22.28
CA MET A 1 59.13 -13.34 -21.81
C MET A 1 57.83 -12.90 -21.18
N ASN A 2 56.76 -13.69 -21.29
CA ASN A 2 55.47 -13.32 -20.69
C ASN A 2 55.38 -14.07 -19.37
N ASP A 3 55.96 -13.49 -18.32
CA ASP A 3 55.93 -14.10 -17.00
C ASP A 3 54.50 -14.03 -16.46
N PRO A 4 53.97 -15.14 -15.90
CA PRO A 4 52.60 -15.15 -15.42
C PRO A 4 52.46 -14.28 -14.18
N ILE A 5 51.37 -13.53 -14.09
CA ILE A 5 51.05 -12.79 -12.88
C ILE A 5 50.85 -13.77 -11.71
N THR A 6 51.55 -13.53 -10.61
CA THR A 6 51.51 -14.37 -9.41
C THR A 6 50.66 -13.74 -8.31
N GLN A 7 50.57 -12.40 -8.25
CA GLN A 7 49.79 -11.66 -7.26
C GLN A 7 49.18 -10.38 -7.82
N TYR A 8 48.11 -9.93 -7.18
CA TYR A 8 47.55 -8.59 -7.31
C TYR A 8 47.54 -7.94 -5.94
N ALA A 9 47.68 -6.62 -5.89
CA ALA A 9 47.46 -5.85 -4.69
C ALA A 9 46.30 -4.87 -4.92
N PHE A 10 45.45 -4.75 -3.92
CA PHE A 10 44.31 -3.83 -3.90
C PHE A 10 44.46 -2.85 -2.76
N TRP A 11 44.02 -1.61 -2.94
CA TRP A 11 44.02 -0.62 -1.89
C TRP A 11 42.82 0.32 -2.06
N ASP A 12 42.07 0.53 -0.98
CA ASP A 12 41.01 1.52 -0.89
C ASP A 12 41.47 2.64 0.05
N THR A 13 41.45 3.90 -0.41
CA THR A 13 41.84 5.06 0.40
C THR A 13 40.65 5.80 1.03
N GLY A 14 39.41 5.50 0.60
CA GLY A 14 38.21 6.25 1.00
C GLY A 14 37.41 5.56 2.11
N GLY A 15 37.34 4.22 2.11
CA GLY A 15 36.72 3.43 3.17
C GLY A 15 35.21 3.58 3.32
N ASN A 16 34.52 4.13 2.32
CA ASN A 16 33.06 4.18 2.30
C ASN A 16 32.47 2.83 1.90
N GLY A 17 33.15 2.11 1.01
CA GLY A 17 32.98 0.69 0.72
C GLY A 17 34.12 -0.16 1.29
N HIS A 18 34.26 -1.39 0.78
CA HIS A 18 35.38 -2.26 1.12
C HIS A 18 35.63 -3.34 0.07
N TRP A 19 36.88 -3.79 -0.03
CA TRP A 19 37.25 -5.01 -0.75
C TRP A 19 36.81 -6.24 0.03
N VAL A 20 36.34 -7.26 -0.67
CA VAL A 20 36.07 -8.60 -0.13
C VAL A 20 36.96 -9.59 -0.86
N VAL A 21 37.70 -10.40 -0.11
CA VAL A 21 38.57 -11.45 -0.66
C VAL A 21 38.16 -12.78 -0.06
N ASN A 22 37.79 -13.75 -0.91
CA ASN A 22 37.32 -15.07 -0.48
C ASN A 22 36.15 -14.98 0.53
N GLY A 23 35.25 -14.00 0.34
CA GLY A 23 34.12 -13.74 1.23
C GLY A 23 34.45 -12.97 2.51
N VAL A 24 35.69 -12.54 2.72
CA VAL A 24 36.12 -11.77 3.92
C VAL A 24 36.33 -10.30 3.56
N ALA A 25 35.60 -9.42 4.24
CA ALA A 25 35.78 -7.98 4.16
C ALA A 25 37.17 -7.55 4.65
N GLN A 26 37.82 -6.68 3.89
CA GLN A 26 39.16 -6.16 4.16
C GLN A 26 39.07 -4.72 4.66
N ALA A 27 40.03 -4.33 5.49
CA ALA A 27 40.10 -2.96 6.00
C ALA A 27 40.54 -1.98 4.91
N ALA A 28 39.94 -0.79 4.90
CA ALA A 28 40.42 0.33 4.09
C ALA A 28 41.77 0.86 4.60
N ASN A 29 42.44 1.66 3.78
CA ASN A 29 43.75 2.26 4.03
C ASN A 29 44.87 1.24 4.29
N VAL A 30 44.70 0.00 3.82
CA VAL A 30 45.69 -1.07 3.89
C VAL A 30 45.86 -1.69 2.51
N GLU A 31 47.10 -2.05 2.17
CA GLU A 31 47.39 -2.84 0.97
C GLU A 31 46.97 -4.29 1.19
N ILE A 32 46.20 -4.84 0.25
CA ILE A 32 45.63 -6.18 0.30
C ILE A 32 46.23 -7.01 -0.83
N ASP A 33 47.14 -7.90 -0.48
CA ASP A 33 47.77 -8.82 -1.43
C ASP A 33 46.91 -10.07 -1.65
N VAL A 34 46.68 -10.41 -2.91
CA VAL A 34 45.85 -11.53 -3.35
C VAL A 34 46.62 -12.35 -4.36
N ALA A 35 46.81 -13.65 -4.09
CA ALA A 35 47.37 -14.57 -5.07
C ALA A 35 46.54 -14.55 -6.36
N ALA A 36 47.19 -14.56 -7.52
CA ALA A 36 46.51 -14.47 -8.82
C ALA A 36 45.44 -15.56 -9.02
N ALA A 37 45.63 -16.75 -8.42
CA ALA A 37 44.65 -17.84 -8.42
C ALA A 37 43.32 -17.48 -7.70
N ASN A 38 43.34 -16.55 -6.75
CA ASN A 38 42.17 -16.12 -5.98
C ASN A 38 41.53 -14.84 -6.53
N LEU A 39 42.02 -14.27 -7.64
CA LEU A 39 41.47 -13.03 -8.21
C LEU A 39 39.97 -13.12 -8.48
N SER A 40 39.48 -14.29 -8.91
CA SER A 40 38.05 -14.55 -9.15
C SER A 40 37.16 -14.47 -7.91
N GLN A 41 37.76 -14.43 -6.72
CA GLN A 41 37.06 -14.31 -5.43
C GLN A 41 37.20 -12.90 -4.82
N VAL A 42 37.73 -11.94 -5.58
CA VAL A 42 37.81 -10.54 -5.18
C VAL A 42 36.59 -9.80 -5.70
N SER A 43 35.89 -9.11 -4.80
CA SER A 43 34.83 -8.17 -5.15
C SER A 43 34.98 -6.87 -4.37
N TYR A 44 34.34 -5.80 -4.84
CA TYR A 44 34.20 -4.57 -4.09
C TYR A 44 32.75 -4.38 -3.69
N VAL A 45 32.51 -4.15 -2.40
CA VAL A 45 31.20 -3.81 -1.86
C VAL A 45 31.16 -2.29 -1.71
N PHE A 46 30.25 -1.64 -2.41
CA PHE A 46 30.04 -0.20 -2.31
C PHE A 46 29.48 0.17 -0.93
N GLY A 47 29.76 1.39 -0.48
CA GLY A 47 29.11 1.96 0.68
C GLY A 47 27.61 2.21 0.45
N PRO A 48 26.88 2.65 1.50
CA PRO A 48 25.48 3.07 1.38
C PRO A 48 25.28 4.12 0.28
N GLY A 49 24.06 4.16 -0.29
CA GLY A 49 23.68 5.13 -1.31
C GLY A 49 24.04 6.57 -0.90
N GLY A 50 24.66 7.32 -1.80
CA GLY A 50 25.03 8.72 -1.55
C GLY A 50 26.31 8.93 -0.74
N SER A 51 27.02 7.86 -0.37
CA SER A 51 28.37 7.97 0.20
C SER A 51 29.34 8.63 -0.78
N PRO A 52 30.36 9.38 -0.28
CA PRO A 52 31.44 9.86 -1.13
C PRO A 52 32.10 8.74 -1.94
N SER A 53 32.59 9.05 -3.13
CA SER A 53 33.33 8.09 -3.95
C SER A 53 34.62 7.64 -3.27
N ASP A 54 34.91 6.34 -3.31
CA ASP A 54 36.21 5.80 -2.96
C ASP A 54 37.17 5.88 -4.15
N THR A 55 38.42 6.21 -3.88
CA THR A 55 39.51 6.00 -4.83
C THR A 55 40.16 4.66 -4.52
N LEU A 56 40.10 3.77 -5.51
CA LEU A 56 40.61 2.42 -5.43
C LEU A 56 41.85 2.28 -6.29
N TYR A 57 42.79 1.45 -5.86
CA TYR A 57 44.03 1.18 -6.55
C TYR A 57 44.21 -0.32 -6.76
N VAL A 58 44.78 -0.69 -7.91
CA VAL A 58 45.21 -2.05 -8.23
C VAL A 58 46.61 -2.05 -8.86
N ARG A 59 47.43 -3.04 -8.52
CA ARG A 59 48.69 -3.35 -9.20
C ARG A 59 48.88 -4.87 -9.31
N ALA A 60 49.75 -5.30 -10.21
CA ALA A 60 50.04 -6.72 -10.46
C ALA A 60 51.52 -7.02 -10.25
N ASN A 61 51.84 -8.25 -9.84
CA ASN A 61 53.19 -8.76 -9.66
C ASN A 61 53.41 -10.01 -10.53
N ASP A 62 54.49 -10.06 -11.30
CA ASP A 62 54.84 -11.18 -12.18
C ASP A 62 55.70 -12.27 -11.51
N GLY A 63 55.86 -12.20 -10.19
CA GLY A 63 56.76 -13.03 -9.39
C GLY A 63 58.13 -12.41 -9.15
N SER A 64 58.48 -11.30 -9.83
CA SER A 64 59.75 -10.61 -9.70
C SER A 64 59.58 -9.13 -9.33
N GLU A 65 58.64 -8.43 -9.96
CA GLU A 65 58.45 -6.99 -9.77
C GLU A 65 56.96 -6.63 -9.74
N TRP A 66 56.64 -5.56 -9.02
CA TRP A 66 55.30 -4.96 -9.00
C TRP A 66 55.17 -3.90 -10.09
N SER A 67 54.03 -3.87 -10.78
CA SER A 67 53.66 -2.74 -11.61
C SER A 67 53.46 -1.47 -10.77
N SER A 68 53.43 -0.31 -11.44
CA SER A 68 52.88 0.90 -10.82
C SER A 68 51.41 0.70 -10.44
N TRP A 69 50.96 1.45 -9.44
CA TRP A 69 49.55 1.49 -9.05
C TRP A 69 48.70 2.14 -10.15
N LYS A 70 47.57 1.51 -10.47
CA LYS A 70 46.52 2.09 -11.30
C LYS A 70 45.31 2.42 -10.45
N SER A 71 44.87 3.68 -10.48
CA SER A 71 43.67 4.11 -9.77
C SER A 71 42.41 4.08 -10.63
N PHE A 72 41.28 3.94 -9.96
CA PHE A 72 39.91 4.11 -10.46
C PHE A 72 39.00 4.49 -9.29
N THR A 73 37.75 4.84 -9.57
CA THR A 73 36.79 5.29 -8.54
C THR A 73 35.61 4.34 -8.43
N ALA A 74 35.13 4.15 -7.19
CA ALA A 74 33.88 3.48 -6.88
C ALA A 74 32.92 4.50 -6.26
N THR A 75 31.78 4.75 -6.90
CA THR A 75 30.77 5.70 -6.43
C THR A 75 29.46 4.96 -6.12
N ALA A 76 28.97 5.08 -4.89
CA ALA A 76 27.64 4.61 -4.53
C ALA A 76 26.60 5.65 -4.96
N THR A 77 25.65 5.26 -5.82
CA THR A 77 24.51 6.12 -6.18
C THR A 77 23.35 5.84 -5.25
N ASN A 78 22.65 6.89 -4.80
CA ASN A 78 21.40 6.78 -4.05
C ASN A 78 20.21 6.88 -5.01
N GLN A 79 19.21 6.04 -4.83
CA GLN A 79 17.89 6.12 -5.43
C GLN A 79 16.93 6.57 -4.36
N ALA A 80 16.32 7.74 -4.52
CA ALA A 80 15.39 8.25 -3.52
C ALA A 80 14.12 7.37 -3.39
N PRO A 81 13.44 7.39 -2.24
CA PRO A 81 12.25 6.59 -2.01
C PRO A 81 11.13 6.85 -2.99
N THR A 82 10.35 5.81 -3.23
CA THR A 82 9.07 5.89 -3.95
C THR A 82 7.92 5.63 -2.99
N VAL A 83 6.82 6.34 -3.22
CA VAL A 83 5.60 6.24 -2.43
C VAL A 83 4.46 5.78 -3.34
N ALA A 84 3.63 4.87 -2.85
CA ALA A 84 2.38 4.48 -3.47
C ALA A 84 1.19 4.85 -2.56
N VAL A 85 0.17 5.44 -3.18
CA VAL A 85 -1.06 5.92 -2.53
C VAL A 85 -2.27 5.53 -3.36
N SER A 86 -3.46 5.58 -2.76
CA SER A 86 -4.73 5.36 -3.45
C SER A 86 -5.76 6.39 -3.03
N ASN A 87 -6.65 6.75 -3.95
CA ASN A 87 -7.78 7.62 -3.63
C ASN A 87 -8.76 6.88 -2.72
N VAL A 88 -9.39 7.61 -1.81
CA VAL A 88 -10.38 7.09 -0.87
C VAL A 88 -11.68 7.85 -1.05
N VAL A 89 -12.81 7.15 -1.08
CA VAL A 89 -14.13 7.74 -0.89
C VAL A 89 -14.71 7.18 0.40
N THR A 90 -15.22 8.06 1.25
CA THR A 90 -15.72 7.75 2.59
C THR A 90 -16.83 8.73 2.97
N VAL A 91 -17.24 8.76 4.24
CA VAL A 91 -18.13 9.78 4.80
C VAL A 91 -17.36 10.73 5.71
N SER A 92 -17.79 11.98 5.80
CA SER A 92 -17.10 12.97 6.62
C SER A 92 -17.19 12.65 8.11
N GLY A 93 -16.11 12.96 8.82
CA GLY A 93 -15.84 12.53 10.20
C GLY A 93 -15.05 11.23 10.30
N GLN A 94 -14.98 10.40 9.25
CA GLN A 94 -14.22 9.16 9.29
C GLN A 94 -12.72 9.41 9.38
N THR A 95 -12.06 8.56 10.17
CA THR A 95 -10.63 8.66 10.46
C THR A 95 -9.90 7.43 9.93
N PHE A 96 -8.78 7.68 9.26
CA PHE A 96 -7.89 6.68 8.65
C PHE A 96 -6.53 6.76 9.32
N ALA A 97 -5.89 5.62 9.56
CA ALA A 97 -4.48 5.60 9.91
C ALA A 97 -3.67 6.03 8.68
N ALA A 98 -2.68 6.91 8.82
CA ALA A 98 -1.85 7.31 7.69
C ALA A 98 -1.17 6.09 7.04
N ALA A 99 -0.75 5.13 7.85
CA ALA A 99 -0.15 3.88 7.41
C ALA A 99 -1.06 2.97 6.56
N SER A 100 -2.39 3.18 6.55
CA SER A 100 -3.29 2.47 5.64
C SER A 100 -3.47 3.18 4.30
N LEU A 101 -3.08 4.46 4.21
CA LEU A 101 -3.21 5.27 3.00
C LEU A 101 -1.94 5.27 2.14
N VAL A 102 -0.80 4.88 2.73
CA VAL A 102 0.52 5.00 2.09
C VAL A 102 1.36 3.75 2.28
N THR A 103 2.09 3.38 1.24
CA THR A 103 3.26 2.50 1.33
C THR A 103 4.47 3.18 0.70
N ALA A 104 5.65 2.97 1.27
CA ALA A 104 6.90 3.53 0.76
C ALA A 104 7.95 2.43 0.63
N THR A 105 8.72 2.49 -0.44
CA THR A 105 9.80 1.55 -0.75
C THR A 105 11.00 2.29 -1.29
N ASP A 106 12.18 1.80 -0.94
CA ASP A 106 13.44 2.29 -1.46
C ASP A 106 14.11 1.21 -2.32
N ALA A 107 14.64 1.59 -3.48
CA ALA A 107 15.19 0.64 -4.44
C ALA A 107 16.57 0.10 -4.02
N ASP A 108 17.30 0.86 -3.21
CA ASP A 108 18.59 0.43 -2.65
C ASP A 108 18.40 -0.36 -1.34
N GLY A 109 17.16 -0.44 -0.85
CA GLY A 109 16.80 -1.14 0.39
C GLY A 109 17.04 -0.30 1.64
N ASP A 110 17.28 1.00 1.49
CA ASP A 110 17.47 1.91 2.60
C ASP A 110 16.18 2.08 3.42
N ALA A 111 16.33 2.23 4.72
CA ALA A 111 15.19 2.38 5.62
C ALA A 111 14.57 3.77 5.47
N ILE A 112 13.24 3.83 5.33
CA ILE A 112 12.53 5.12 5.38
C ILE A 112 12.64 5.72 6.78
N THR A 113 13.18 6.93 6.87
CA THR A 113 13.43 7.63 8.14
C THR A 113 12.41 8.73 8.43
N LYS A 114 11.84 9.36 7.39
CA LYS A 114 10.83 10.42 7.50
C LYS A 114 9.78 10.36 6.40
N TYR A 115 8.65 11.01 6.68
CA TYR A 115 7.63 11.36 5.70
C TYR A 115 7.35 12.86 5.79
N ALA A 116 6.99 13.46 4.66
CA ALA A 116 6.42 14.79 4.61
C ALA A 116 4.99 14.66 4.09
N LEU A 117 4.06 15.32 4.76
CA LEU A 117 2.64 15.36 4.42
C LEU A 117 2.28 16.78 3.97
N TRP A 118 1.34 16.88 3.05
CA TRP A 118 0.74 18.14 2.66
C TRP A 118 -0.77 17.97 2.48
N ASP A 119 -1.53 18.95 2.93
CA ASP A 119 -2.96 19.09 2.70
C ASP A 119 -3.17 20.39 1.92
N SER A 120 -3.69 20.29 0.70
CA SER A 120 -3.87 21.46 -0.17
C SER A 120 -5.13 22.27 0.13
N ASN A 121 -6.04 21.80 0.99
CA ASN A 121 -7.30 22.51 1.29
C ASN A 121 -7.72 22.29 2.75
N THR A 122 -9.01 22.37 3.07
CA THR A 122 -9.50 22.29 4.46
C THR A 122 -10.70 21.36 4.59
N ASN A 123 -10.90 20.48 3.60
CA ASN A 123 -12.00 19.52 3.58
C ASN A 123 -11.70 18.28 4.42
N GLY A 124 -10.57 18.24 5.13
CA GLY A 124 -10.23 17.28 6.17
C GLY A 124 -9.07 17.81 6.99
N ARG A 125 -8.34 16.92 7.67
CA ARG A 125 -7.07 17.29 8.33
C ARG A 125 -6.23 16.08 8.70
N TRP A 126 -4.92 16.30 8.72
CA TRP A 126 -3.98 15.44 9.41
C TRP A 126 -4.00 15.68 10.93
N ASN A 127 -3.81 14.60 11.68
CA ASN A 127 -3.57 14.63 13.11
C ASN A 127 -2.34 13.77 13.43
N VAL A 128 -1.31 14.36 14.05
CA VAL A 128 -0.07 13.67 14.41
C VAL A 128 -0.01 13.53 15.93
N GLY A 129 -0.17 12.30 16.43
CA GLY A 129 -0.06 12.02 17.87
C GLY A 129 -1.07 12.81 18.73
N GLY A 130 -2.26 13.08 18.21
CA GLY A 130 -3.31 13.85 18.88
C GLY A 130 -3.34 15.34 18.53
N VAL A 131 -2.33 15.87 17.84
CA VAL A 131 -2.26 17.29 17.43
C VAL A 131 -2.82 17.44 16.02
N ASN A 132 -3.81 18.32 15.84
CA ASN A 132 -4.31 18.67 14.51
C ASN A 132 -3.29 19.54 13.80
N GLU A 133 -2.91 19.14 12.60
CA GLU A 133 -1.95 19.88 11.79
C GLU A 133 -2.67 20.86 10.86
N PRO A 134 -2.06 22.02 10.57
CA PRO A 134 -2.62 22.99 9.65
C PRO A 134 -2.49 22.52 8.19
N ALA A 135 -3.44 22.95 7.36
CA ALA A 135 -3.36 22.79 5.93
C ALA A 135 -2.41 23.81 5.27
N ASN A 136 -2.07 23.56 4.01
CA ASN A 136 -1.23 24.39 3.15
C ASN A 136 0.18 24.64 3.73
N THR A 137 0.69 23.67 4.47
CA THR A 137 2.07 23.64 4.93
C THR A 137 2.59 22.21 4.90
N GLU A 138 3.90 22.07 4.77
CA GLU A 138 4.58 20.80 4.88
C GLU A 138 4.63 20.37 6.35
N ILE A 139 4.25 19.12 6.61
CA ILE A 139 4.24 18.49 7.92
C ILE A 139 5.24 17.33 7.87
N ASP A 140 6.40 17.53 8.49
CA ASP A 140 7.43 16.50 8.61
C ASP A 140 7.19 15.61 9.82
N ILE A 141 7.15 14.31 9.58
CA ILE A 141 7.05 13.29 10.63
C ILE A 141 8.17 12.26 10.48
N THR A 142 8.61 11.71 11.60
CA THR A 142 9.50 10.53 11.57
C THR A 142 8.75 9.29 11.11
N ALA A 143 9.46 8.28 10.61
CA ALA A 143 8.85 7.00 10.24
C ALA A 143 8.09 6.34 11.40
N ALA A 144 8.57 6.51 12.65
CA ALA A 144 7.88 6.03 13.83
C ALA A 144 6.58 6.80 14.15
N GLN A 145 6.51 8.10 13.81
CA GLN A 145 5.30 8.90 14.00
C GLN A 145 4.20 8.54 13.00
N LEU A 146 4.51 7.88 11.88
CA LEU A 146 3.50 7.46 10.89
C LEU A 146 2.39 6.61 11.52
N SER A 147 2.72 5.72 12.47
CA SER A 147 1.73 4.90 13.18
C SER A 147 0.86 5.68 14.17
N LEU A 148 1.25 6.91 14.50
CA LEU A 148 0.50 7.84 15.35
C LEU A 148 -0.22 8.93 14.54
N THR A 149 -0.03 8.92 13.22
CA THR A 149 -0.64 9.88 12.32
C THR A 149 -1.95 9.33 11.78
N THR A 150 -2.97 10.16 11.82
CA THR A 150 -4.28 9.87 11.24
C THR A 150 -4.72 10.99 10.32
N TYR A 151 -5.58 10.66 9.36
CA TYR A 151 -6.29 11.62 8.54
C TYR A 151 -7.78 11.53 8.86
N GLN A 152 -8.40 12.64 9.24
CA GLN A 152 -9.86 12.71 9.35
C GLN A 152 -10.44 13.39 8.12
N ALA A 153 -11.24 12.65 7.35
CA ALA A 153 -11.99 13.19 6.23
C ALA A 153 -13.05 14.17 6.73
N GLY A 154 -13.15 15.34 6.13
CA GLY A 154 -14.30 16.24 6.26
C GLY A 154 -15.18 16.15 5.02
N SER A 155 -16.13 17.07 4.87
CA SER A 155 -17.09 17.05 3.76
C SER A 155 -16.46 17.60 2.48
N GLY A 156 -16.60 16.87 1.38
CA GLY A 156 -16.03 17.21 0.08
C GLY A 156 -14.73 16.44 -0.22
N THR A 157 -14.11 16.77 -1.35
CA THR A 157 -12.82 16.18 -1.75
C THR A 157 -11.68 16.99 -1.18
N ASP A 158 -10.79 16.30 -0.49
CA ASP A 158 -9.49 16.80 -0.07
C ASP A 158 -8.39 16.25 -0.99
N GLN A 159 -7.40 17.08 -1.34
CA GLN A 159 -6.24 16.72 -2.13
C GLN A 159 -5.01 16.74 -1.22
N LEU A 160 -4.49 15.54 -0.97
CA LEU A 160 -3.38 15.29 -0.08
C LEU A 160 -2.13 14.92 -0.88
N TRP A 161 -0.98 15.20 -0.30
CA TRP A 161 0.30 14.75 -0.82
C TRP A 161 1.16 14.12 0.26
N ILE A 162 2.00 13.18 -0.15
CA ILE A 162 2.99 12.53 0.71
C ILE A 162 4.27 12.25 -0.07
N ARG A 163 5.41 12.38 0.59
CA ARG A 163 6.71 11.87 0.12
C ARG A 163 7.47 11.23 1.28
N ALA A 164 8.43 10.38 0.96
CA ALA A 164 9.26 9.67 1.93
C ALA A 164 10.74 10.09 1.78
N ASN A 165 11.51 9.91 2.85
CA ASN A 165 12.95 10.16 2.92
C ASN A 165 13.66 8.94 3.50
N ASP A 166 14.75 8.51 2.87
CA ASP A 166 15.60 7.38 3.26
C ASP A 166 16.72 7.78 4.26
N GLY A 167 16.79 9.04 4.67
CA GLY A 167 17.89 9.61 5.45
C GLY A 167 18.94 10.35 4.62
N THR A 168 18.95 10.16 3.30
CA THR A 168 19.88 10.76 2.34
C THR A 168 19.17 11.71 1.38
N ALA A 169 18.03 11.30 0.82
CA ALA A 169 17.28 12.01 -0.20
C ALA A 169 15.76 11.92 0.02
N TRP A 170 15.05 12.96 -0.42
CA TRP A 170 13.59 12.94 -0.50
C TRP A 170 13.13 12.36 -1.84
N GLY A 171 12.14 11.48 -1.78
CA GLY A 171 11.37 11.05 -2.94
C GLY A 171 10.53 12.17 -3.53
N ALA A 172 9.91 11.89 -4.68
CA ALA A 172 8.93 12.77 -5.28
C ALA A 172 7.64 12.82 -4.45
N TRP A 173 6.98 13.98 -4.47
CA TRP A 173 5.62 14.12 -3.95
C TRP A 173 4.63 13.27 -4.75
N GLN A 174 3.80 12.51 -4.05
CA GLN A 174 2.68 11.76 -4.61
C GLN A 174 1.36 12.31 -4.09
N SER A 175 0.42 12.57 -4.99
CA SER A 175 -0.90 13.06 -4.63
C SER A 175 -1.95 11.97 -4.63
N PHE A 176 -2.96 12.16 -3.79
CA PHE A 176 -4.17 11.37 -3.78
C PHE A 176 -5.32 12.20 -3.21
N ASN A 177 -6.54 11.74 -3.46
CA ASN A 177 -7.75 12.39 -3.00
C ASN A 177 -8.41 11.56 -1.89
N VAL A 178 -8.93 12.25 -0.88
CA VAL A 178 -9.89 11.68 0.06
C VAL A 178 -11.19 12.45 -0.06
N THR A 179 -12.24 11.79 -0.55
CA THR A 179 -13.56 12.38 -0.69
C THR A 179 -14.44 11.92 0.46
N GLY A 180 -14.80 12.84 1.36
CA GLY A 180 -15.80 12.60 2.39
C GLY A 180 -17.18 13.05 1.93
N GLU A 181 -18.06 12.10 1.66
CA GLU A 181 -19.49 12.32 1.47
C GLU A 181 -20.14 12.80 2.78
N SER A 182 -21.43 13.15 2.77
CA SER A 182 -22.14 13.54 3.99
C SER A 182 -22.09 12.41 5.05
N PRO A 183 -21.97 12.71 6.36
CA PRO A 183 -21.99 11.69 7.42
C PRO A 183 -23.26 10.83 7.39
N SER A 184 -24.36 11.41 6.91
CA SER A 184 -25.68 10.79 6.86
C SER A 184 -26.05 10.21 5.51
N SER A 185 -25.30 10.52 4.44
CA SER A 185 -25.62 10.03 3.10
C SER A 185 -24.39 9.96 2.21
N ALA A 186 -24.22 8.85 1.51
CA ALA A 186 -23.12 8.65 0.58
C ALA A 186 -23.60 8.03 -0.72
N THR A 187 -22.90 8.34 -1.81
CA THR A 187 -23.16 7.71 -3.11
C THR A 187 -21.95 6.92 -3.58
N ILE A 188 -22.19 5.80 -4.24
CA ILE A 188 -21.17 4.95 -4.83
C ILE A 188 -21.35 5.01 -6.34
N VAL A 189 -20.41 5.66 -7.02
CA VAL A 189 -20.36 5.73 -8.48
C VAL A 189 -19.93 4.39 -9.09
N PRO A 190 -20.20 4.13 -10.39
CA PRO A 190 -19.72 2.92 -11.06
C PRO A 190 -18.22 2.70 -10.87
N SER A 191 -17.82 1.49 -10.46
CA SER A 191 -16.44 1.10 -10.14
C SER A 191 -15.80 1.87 -8.98
N GLY A 192 -16.55 2.72 -8.28
CA GLY A 192 -16.12 3.39 -7.06
C GLY A 192 -16.21 2.46 -5.86
N THR A 193 -15.33 2.67 -4.88
CA THR A 193 -15.40 2.01 -3.56
C THR A 193 -15.64 3.05 -2.50
N LEU A 194 -16.70 2.89 -1.71
CA LEU A 194 -16.94 3.64 -0.48
C LEU A 194 -16.48 2.78 0.70
N GLU A 195 -15.47 3.25 1.45
CA GLU A 195 -14.96 2.55 2.63
C GLU A 195 -15.43 3.19 3.93
N LEU A 196 -16.03 2.38 4.79
CA LEU A 196 -16.46 2.73 6.13
C LEU A 196 -15.65 1.91 7.16
N THR A 197 -14.61 2.53 7.69
CA THR A 197 -13.66 1.93 8.66
C THR A 197 -14.22 1.70 10.06
N GLY A 198 -15.42 2.22 10.35
CA GLY A 198 -15.99 2.21 11.70
C GLY A 198 -17.52 2.33 11.70
N THR A 199 -18.07 2.66 12.87
CA THR A 199 -19.52 2.84 13.05
C THR A 199 -20.06 3.91 12.12
N SER A 200 -21.10 3.56 11.36
CA SER A 200 -21.76 4.48 10.44
C SER A 200 -23.26 4.20 10.39
N ASN A 201 -24.04 5.25 10.22
CA ASN A 201 -25.48 5.20 9.96
C ASN A 201 -25.85 5.85 8.62
N ALA A 202 -24.87 6.01 7.72
CA ALA A 202 -25.08 6.67 6.44
C ALA A 202 -26.09 5.92 5.55
N ALA A 203 -26.96 6.66 4.88
CA ALA A 203 -27.74 6.16 3.75
C ALA A 203 -26.84 6.06 2.51
N VAL A 204 -26.49 4.85 2.12
CA VAL A 204 -25.61 4.56 0.97
C VAL A 204 -26.46 4.24 -0.25
N THR A 205 -26.16 4.88 -1.38
CA THR A 205 -26.84 4.63 -2.65
C THR A 205 -25.84 4.29 -3.75
N PHE A 206 -25.98 3.13 -4.39
CA PHE A 206 -25.26 2.80 -5.62
C PHE A 206 -25.89 3.55 -6.80
N GLN A 207 -25.05 4.19 -7.63
CA GLN A 207 -25.44 4.93 -8.84
C GLN A 207 -25.11 4.15 -10.12
N GLY A 208 -24.73 2.87 -9.99
CA GLY A 208 -24.18 2.04 -11.05
C GLY A 208 -24.50 0.56 -10.86
N SER A 209 -23.67 -0.30 -11.43
CA SER A 209 -23.81 -1.76 -11.31
C SER A 209 -22.47 -2.46 -11.06
N THR A 210 -21.45 -1.71 -10.64
CA THR A 210 -20.08 -2.19 -10.43
C THR A 210 -19.39 -1.50 -9.23
N GLY A 211 -20.15 -0.81 -8.37
CA GLY A 211 -19.61 -0.16 -7.20
C GLY A 211 -19.31 -1.15 -6.07
N THR A 212 -18.56 -0.72 -5.06
CA THR A 212 -18.34 -1.51 -3.84
C THR A 212 -18.58 -0.67 -2.59
N LEU A 213 -19.39 -1.17 -1.66
CA LEU A 213 -19.45 -0.68 -0.29
C LEU A 213 -18.56 -1.57 0.58
N LYS A 214 -17.48 -1.04 1.12
CA LYS A 214 -16.60 -1.77 2.04
C LYS A 214 -16.87 -1.39 3.48
N LEU A 215 -17.09 -2.39 4.32
CA LEU A 215 -17.38 -2.28 5.74
C LEU A 215 -16.29 -3.00 6.54
N ASP A 216 -15.39 -2.24 7.18
CA ASP A 216 -14.34 -2.85 8.03
C ASP A 216 -14.89 -3.31 9.38
N ASN A 217 -15.96 -2.67 9.86
CA ASN A 217 -16.70 -3.08 11.04
C ASN A 217 -18.18 -3.24 10.72
N SER A 218 -18.50 -4.30 9.98
CA SER A 218 -19.85 -4.51 9.43
C SER A 218 -20.97 -4.63 10.47
N ALA A 219 -20.68 -5.10 11.68
CA ALA A 219 -21.66 -5.25 12.76
C ALA A 219 -22.12 -3.90 13.36
N SER A 220 -21.35 -2.83 13.17
CA SER A 220 -21.68 -1.48 13.65
C SER A 220 -22.30 -0.58 12.58
N PHE A 221 -22.47 -1.08 11.34
CA PHE A 221 -23.23 -0.37 10.32
C PHE A 221 -24.73 -0.44 10.64
N SER A 222 -25.36 0.73 10.76
CA SER A 222 -26.79 0.89 11.09
C SER A 222 -27.54 1.76 10.06
N GLY A 223 -26.88 2.05 8.94
CA GLY A 223 -27.45 2.81 7.84
C GLY A 223 -28.30 1.94 6.91
N THR A 224 -28.60 2.48 5.74
CA THR A 224 -29.32 1.77 4.68
C THR A 224 -28.47 1.67 3.42
N VAL A 225 -28.72 0.65 2.61
CA VAL A 225 -28.10 0.47 1.31
C VAL A 225 -29.19 0.38 0.26
N ALA A 226 -29.09 1.19 -0.80
CA ALA A 226 -30.06 1.25 -1.88
C ALA A 226 -29.38 1.14 -3.25
N GLY A 227 -30.14 0.66 -4.24
CA GLY A 227 -29.75 0.72 -5.65
C GLY A 227 -28.75 -0.35 -6.11
N MET A 228 -28.50 -1.39 -5.31
CA MET A 228 -27.63 -2.49 -5.73
C MET A 228 -28.20 -3.19 -6.96
N THR A 229 -27.40 -3.28 -8.02
CA THR A 229 -27.73 -4.01 -9.25
C THR A 229 -26.50 -4.67 -9.86
N GLY A 230 -26.70 -5.70 -10.68
CA GLY A 230 -25.63 -6.27 -11.51
C GLY A 230 -24.48 -6.87 -10.70
N SER A 231 -23.35 -6.17 -10.66
CA SER A 231 -22.12 -6.57 -9.97
C SER A 231 -21.76 -5.63 -8.81
N ASP A 232 -22.69 -4.81 -8.33
CA ASP A 232 -22.47 -4.07 -7.08
C ASP A 232 -22.21 -5.05 -5.93
N ALA A 233 -21.22 -4.74 -5.12
CA ALA A 233 -20.79 -5.59 -4.02
C ALA A 233 -20.86 -4.86 -2.68
N ILE A 234 -21.17 -5.60 -1.62
CA ILE A 234 -20.83 -5.23 -0.24
C ILE A 234 -19.66 -6.10 0.19
N ASP A 235 -18.54 -5.46 0.52
CA ASP A 235 -17.34 -6.09 1.07
C ASP A 235 -17.38 -6.04 2.60
N PHE A 236 -17.43 -7.22 3.22
CA PHE A 236 -17.42 -7.42 4.66
C PHE A 236 -16.02 -7.85 5.10
N ALA A 237 -15.13 -6.89 5.30
CA ALA A 237 -13.72 -7.17 5.58
C ALA A 237 -13.51 -7.95 6.90
N ASN A 238 -14.44 -7.83 7.86
CA ASN A 238 -14.37 -8.51 9.15
C ASN A 238 -15.28 -9.74 9.28
N ILE A 239 -15.84 -10.27 8.18
CA ILE A 239 -16.54 -11.56 8.16
C ILE A 239 -15.68 -12.57 7.40
N SER A 240 -15.19 -13.59 8.10
CA SER A 240 -14.27 -14.57 7.53
C SER A 240 -14.92 -15.39 6.42
N PHE A 241 -14.40 -15.29 5.19
CA PHE A 241 -14.92 -16.08 4.06
C PHE A 241 -14.79 -17.59 4.28
N ALA A 242 -13.77 -18.04 5.02
CA ALA A 242 -13.55 -19.46 5.30
C ALA A 242 -14.70 -20.09 6.12
N ASN A 243 -15.42 -19.28 6.90
CA ASN A 243 -16.48 -19.73 7.80
C ASN A 243 -17.84 -19.11 7.48
N VAL A 244 -17.93 -18.35 6.38
CA VAL A 244 -19.15 -17.63 6.04
C VAL A 244 -20.31 -18.60 5.81
N GLN A 245 -21.42 -18.33 6.48
CA GLN A 245 -22.67 -19.03 6.26
C GLN A 245 -23.40 -18.42 5.07
N THR A 246 -24.32 -19.17 4.46
CA THR A 246 -25.13 -18.64 3.35
C THR A 246 -25.86 -17.37 3.78
N PRO A 247 -25.66 -16.23 3.08
CA PRO A 247 -26.39 -15.01 3.38
C PRO A 247 -27.90 -15.21 3.29
N SER A 248 -28.65 -14.59 4.20
CA SER A 248 -30.10 -14.67 4.21
C SER A 248 -30.71 -13.28 4.08
N PHE A 249 -31.73 -13.14 3.23
CA PHE A 249 -32.54 -11.93 3.14
C PHE A 249 -33.93 -12.18 3.71
N SER A 250 -34.41 -11.24 4.53
CA SER A 250 -35.77 -11.23 5.06
C SER A 250 -36.38 -9.85 4.87
N GLY A 251 -37.47 -9.75 4.11
CA GLY A 251 -38.08 -8.47 3.78
C GLY A 251 -39.38 -8.59 2.99
N ASP A 252 -39.71 -7.53 2.29
CA ASP A 252 -40.81 -7.42 1.35
C ASP A 252 -40.33 -6.80 0.01
N SER A 253 -41.27 -6.41 -0.85
CA SER A 253 -40.97 -5.84 -2.17
C SER A 253 -40.37 -4.42 -2.14
N SER A 254 -40.22 -3.81 -0.97
CA SER A 254 -39.75 -2.44 -0.79
C SER A 254 -38.47 -2.34 0.03
N HIS A 255 -38.27 -3.24 1.00
CA HIS A 255 -37.06 -3.27 1.82
C HIS A 255 -36.89 -4.62 2.54
N GLY A 256 -35.72 -4.84 3.12
CA GLY A 256 -35.49 -5.94 4.05
C GLY A 256 -34.12 -5.90 4.69
N THR A 257 -33.77 -6.96 5.40
CA THR A 257 -32.48 -7.11 6.04
C THR A 257 -31.72 -8.26 5.37
N LEU A 258 -30.53 -7.95 4.87
CA LEU A 258 -29.52 -8.94 4.51
C LEU A 258 -28.69 -9.26 5.76
N THR A 259 -28.69 -10.53 6.16
CA THR A 259 -27.86 -11.04 7.26
C THR A 259 -26.71 -11.86 6.71
N VAL A 260 -25.49 -11.52 7.11
CA VAL A 260 -24.25 -12.20 6.74
C VAL A 260 -23.49 -12.53 8.03
N THR A 261 -23.02 -13.76 8.18
CA THR A 261 -22.30 -14.18 9.40
C THR A 261 -21.30 -15.29 9.11
N ASP A 262 -20.19 -15.29 9.85
CA ASP A 262 -19.23 -16.40 9.90
C ASP A 262 -19.35 -17.22 11.21
N GLY A 263 -20.44 -17.02 11.96
CA GLY A 263 -20.68 -17.60 13.28
C GLY A 263 -20.01 -16.83 14.44
N THR A 264 -19.08 -15.92 14.17
CA THR A 264 -18.41 -15.07 15.17
C THR A 264 -18.88 -13.63 15.06
N VAL A 265 -18.89 -13.08 13.84
CA VAL A 265 -19.39 -11.75 13.50
C VAL A 265 -20.68 -11.92 12.70
N THR A 266 -21.66 -11.06 12.98
CA THR A 266 -22.92 -10.99 12.22
C THR A 266 -23.18 -9.56 11.80
N ALA A 267 -23.30 -9.32 10.50
CA ALA A 267 -23.79 -8.07 9.94
C ALA A 267 -25.27 -8.18 9.61
N SER A 268 -26.02 -7.12 9.89
CA SER A 268 -27.43 -6.97 9.51
C SER A 268 -27.58 -5.68 8.71
N ILE A 269 -27.64 -5.80 7.38
CA ILE A 269 -27.67 -4.66 6.48
C ILE A 269 -29.10 -4.39 6.04
N ALA A 270 -29.61 -3.19 6.33
CA ALA A 270 -30.91 -2.76 5.83
C ALA A 270 -30.81 -2.40 4.34
N LEU A 271 -31.44 -3.21 3.49
CA LEU A 271 -31.51 -3.00 2.05
C LEU A 271 -32.84 -2.34 1.67
N LEU A 272 -32.78 -1.28 0.85
CA LEU A 272 -33.93 -0.64 0.24
C LEU A 272 -34.03 -1.09 -1.21
N GLY A 273 -35.17 -1.69 -1.58
CA GLY A 273 -35.40 -2.32 -2.87
C GLY A 273 -36.06 -3.70 -2.75
N ASN A 274 -36.37 -4.29 -3.90
CA ASN A 274 -36.96 -5.63 -3.97
C ASN A 274 -35.88 -6.69 -4.17
N TYR A 275 -35.51 -7.37 -3.08
CA TYR A 275 -34.51 -8.44 -3.07
C TYR A 275 -35.12 -9.82 -2.77
N MET A 276 -36.45 -9.96 -2.89
CA MET A 276 -37.16 -11.21 -2.56
C MET A 276 -36.78 -12.40 -3.45
N ALA A 277 -36.29 -12.12 -4.66
CA ALA A 277 -35.81 -13.13 -5.61
C ALA A 277 -34.28 -13.18 -5.70
N SER A 278 -33.58 -12.39 -4.89
CA SER A 278 -32.12 -12.28 -4.89
C SER A 278 -31.48 -13.55 -4.37
N THR A 279 -30.41 -13.98 -5.03
CA THR A 279 -29.55 -15.09 -4.58
C THR A 279 -28.20 -14.52 -4.23
N PHE A 280 -28.10 -13.89 -3.06
CA PHE A 280 -26.84 -13.29 -2.59
C PHE A 280 -25.73 -14.34 -2.62
N THR A 281 -24.68 -14.06 -3.40
CA THR A 281 -23.52 -14.93 -3.56
C THR A 281 -22.33 -14.36 -2.81
N THR A 282 -21.56 -15.24 -2.20
CA THR A 282 -20.34 -14.89 -1.46
C THR A 282 -19.10 -15.30 -2.24
N SER A 283 -18.09 -14.44 -2.25
CA SER A 283 -16.73 -14.77 -2.70
C SER A 283 -15.68 -14.25 -1.72
N SER A 284 -14.45 -14.76 -1.81
CA SER A 284 -13.31 -14.20 -1.08
C SER A 284 -13.00 -12.78 -1.58
N ASP A 285 -12.68 -11.87 -0.67
CA ASP A 285 -12.17 -10.53 -0.96
C ASP A 285 -10.65 -10.48 -1.24
N GLY A 286 -9.95 -11.63 -1.13
CA GLY A 286 -8.50 -11.74 -1.25
C GLY A 286 -7.70 -11.33 0.00
N HIS A 287 -8.36 -10.84 1.04
CA HIS A 287 -7.78 -10.36 2.30
C HIS A 287 -8.29 -11.14 3.53
N GLY A 288 -9.18 -12.11 3.31
CA GLY A 288 -9.73 -13.02 4.33
C GLY A 288 -11.19 -12.71 4.69
N GLY A 289 -11.70 -11.56 4.26
CA GLY A 289 -13.09 -11.14 4.37
C GLY A 289 -13.97 -11.68 3.24
N THR A 290 -15.23 -11.25 3.25
CA THR A 290 -16.29 -11.78 2.36
C THR A 290 -16.87 -10.68 1.49
N LEU A 291 -16.82 -10.87 0.17
CA LEU A 291 -17.61 -10.08 -0.79
C LEU A 291 -18.99 -10.71 -0.97
N VAL A 292 -20.05 -9.89 -0.91
CA VAL A 292 -21.43 -10.29 -1.22
C VAL A 292 -21.96 -9.50 -2.41
N VAL A 293 -22.42 -10.22 -3.43
CA VAL A 293 -23.06 -9.65 -4.62
C VAL A 293 -24.48 -10.16 -4.71
N ASP A 294 -25.40 -9.29 -5.12
CA ASP A 294 -26.73 -9.68 -5.60
C ASP A 294 -26.69 -9.86 -7.13
N PRO A 295 -26.44 -11.07 -7.65
CA PRO A 295 -26.50 -11.27 -9.10
C PRO A 295 -27.94 -11.05 -9.59
N PRO A 296 -28.13 -10.59 -10.84
CA PRO A 296 -29.47 -10.53 -11.42
C PRO A 296 -30.14 -11.89 -11.27
N ALA A 297 -31.35 -11.93 -10.71
CA ALA A 297 -32.13 -13.15 -10.61
C ALA A 297 -32.14 -13.82 -12.00
N THR A 298 -31.56 -15.02 -12.11
CA THR A 298 -31.64 -15.80 -13.34
C THR A 298 -33.12 -15.88 -13.70
N GLN A 299 -33.52 -15.29 -14.82
CA GLN A 299 -34.90 -15.38 -15.29
C GLN A 299 -35.24 -16.86 -15.39
N VAL A 300 -36.06 -17.34 -14.46
CA VAL A 300 -36.74 -18.61 -14.62
C VAL A 300 -37.58 -18.44 -15.88
N SER A 301 -37.15 -19.07 -16.98
CA SER A 301 -37.91 -19.09 -18.22
C SER A 301 -39.36 -19.43 -17.87
N GLN A 302 -40.26 -18.53 -18.27
CA GLN A 302 -41.69 -18.64 -18.03
C GLN A 302 -42.17 -20.06 -18.35
N LEU A 303 -42.90 -20.64 -17.40
CA LEU A 303 -43.65 -21.87 -17.53
C LEU A 303 -44.30 -21.95 -18.92
N ALA A 304 -44.02 -23.05 -19.64
CA ALA A 304 -44.70 -23.36 -20.88
C ALA A 304 -46.22 -23.32 -20.66
N GLN A 305 -46.89 -22.47 -21.43
CA GLN A 305 -48.34 -22.35 -21.46
C GLN A 305 -48.96 -23.73 -21.78
N PRO A 306 -50.00 -24.19 -21.06
CA PRO A 306 -50.63 -25.46 -21.40
C PRO A 306 -51.27 -25.34 -22.78
N GLN A 307 -50.84 -26.17 -23.73
CA GLN A 307 -51.47 -26.25 -25.04
C GLN A 307 -52.87 -26.87 -24.87
N HIS A 308 -53.88 -26.02 -25.00
CA HIS A 308 -55.22 -26.46 -25.37
C HIS A 308 -55.31 -26.57 -26.88
N ALA A 309 -55.47 -27.80 -27.39
CA ALA A 309 -56.32 -28.16 -28.51
C ALA A 309 -56.59 -29.67 -28.44
#